data_AF-A0A8K0G3G1-F1
#
_entry.id   AF-A0A8K0G3G1-F1
#
_cell.length_a   1.000
_cell.length_b   1.000
_cell.length_c   1.000
_cell.angle_alpha   90.00
_cell.angle_beta   90.00
_cell.angle_gamma   90.00
#
_symmetry.space_group_name_H-M   'P 1'
#
loop_
_entity.id
_entity.type
_entity.pdbx_description
1 polymer ?
#
loop_
_entity_poly.entity_id
_entity_poly.type
_entity_poly.pdbx_seq_one_letter_code
_entity_poly.pdbx_strand_id
1 'polypeptide(L)'
;MFLLEKYDATLKSSLEAILNISLSRDAWLQSSLPVNMGGLGIRYSLYMATPCFLASFCLISSPSSQPTFIIAEAQEFSETSGHAEEVPAGPVCCIQSVWEVPVIQHTLFDFTILTNTSEDKARLLAAQCMIFGSWINTLPSPQLGTHMSEETFTLSHLSGTSKTAGYAAATREVEKKKTYAQLLNHFEFIQVDTRNRKTYYFYNW
;
A
#
# COMPACT_ATOMS: atom_id res chain seq x y z
N MET A 1 9.54 16.26 -7.21
CA MET A 1 8.36 15.46 -7.57
C MET A 1 8.72 14.08 -8.15
N PHE A 2 9.62 13.97 -9.13
CA PHE A 2 10.00 12.71 -9.80
C PHE A 2 10.41 11.51 -8.92
N LEU A 3 10.92 11.74 -7.70
CA LEU A 3 11.34 10.65 -6.82
C LEU A 3 10.16 9.85 -6.26
N LEU A 4 9.11 10.53 -5.79
CA LEU A 4 7.92 9.88 -5.20
C LEU A 4 7.12 9.13 -6.26
N GLU A 5 7.01 9.70 -7.46
CA GLU A 5 6.38 9.02 -8.60
C GLU A 5 7.13 7.74 -8.99
N LYS A 6 8.48 7.78 -9.00
CA LYS A 6 9.30 6.60 -9.27
C LYS A 6 9.14 5.54 -8.17
N TYR A 7 9.02 5.97 -6.93
CA TYR A 7 8.76 5.08 -5.80
C TYR A 7 7.39 4.40 -5.97
N ASP A 8 6.33 5.15 -6.23
CA ASP A 8 4.99 4.62 -6.42
C ASP A 8 4.90 3.69 -7.64
N ALA A 9 5.62 4.00 -8.72
CA ALA A 9 5.74 3.11 -9.88
C ALA A 9 6.44 1.78 -9.53
N THR A 10 7.51 1.84 -8.73
CA THR A 10 8.22 0.64 -8.26
C THR A 10 7.34 -0.19 -7.33
N LEU A 11 6.56 0.47 -6.47
CA LEU A 11 5.60 -0.17 -5.57
C LEU A 11 4.51 -0.88 -6.37
N LYS A 12 3.94 -0.21 -7.38
CA LYS A 12 2.97 -0.80 -8.31
C LYS A 12 3.53 -2.05 -8.98
N SER A 13 4.71 -1.96 -9.62
CA SER A 13 5.32 -3.11 -10.31
C SER A 13 5.61 -4.27 -9.36
N SER A 14 6.02 -3.97 -8.11
CA SER A 14 6.24 -4.99 -7.10
C SER A 14 4.94 -5.68 -6.68
N LEU A 15 3.86 -4.92 -6.52
CA LEU A 15 2.54 -5.46 -6.18
C LEU A 15 1.98 -6.33 -7.31
N GLU A 16 2.06 -5.86 -8.56
CA GLU A 16 1.68 -6.61 -9.76
C GLU A 16 2.45 -7.93 -9.86
N ALA A 17 3.76 -7.91 -9.58
CA ALA A 17 4.59 -9.11 -9.57
C ALA A 17 4.22 -10.10 -8.45
N ILE A 18 3.90 -9.61 -7.24
CA ILE A 18 3.50 -10.45 -6.11
C ILE A 18 2.13 -11.10 -6.36
N LEU A 19 1.18 -10.31 -6.86
CA LEU A 19 -0.18 -10.77 -7.10
C LEU A 19 -0.33 -11.52 -8.44
N ASN A 20 0.69 -11.47 -9.29
CA ASN A 20 0.67 -12.03 -10.65
C ASN A 20 -0.51 -11.49 -11.49
N ILE A 21 -0.80 -10.20 -11.36
CA ILE A 21 -1.87 -9.49 -12.10
C ILE A 21 -1.35 -8.16 -12.64
N SER A 22 -2.01 -7.63 -13.67
CA SER A 22 -1.82 -6.24 -14.11
C SER A 22 -2.90 -5.34 -13.51
N LEU A 23 -2.50 -4.26 -12.85
CA LEU A 23 -3.42 -3.28 -12.26
C LEU A 23 -3.68 -2.15 -13.27
N SER A 24 -4.94 -2.00 -13.66
CA SER A 24 -5.40 -0.83 -14.39
C SER A 24 -5.17 0.45 -13.58
N ARG A 25 -5.31 1.62 -14.22
CA ARG A 25 -5.23 2.91 -13.50
C ARG A 25 -6.24 2.95 -12.36
N ASP A 26 -7.46 2.50 -12.60
CA ASP A 26 -8.55 2.56 -11.62
C ASP A 26 -8.36 1.53 -10.50
N ALA A 27 -7.87 0.33 -10.82
CA ALA A 27 -7.55 -0.69 -9.81
C ALA A 27 -6.36 -0.25 -8.94
N TRP A 28 -5.37 0.40 -9.54
CA TRP A 28 -4.27 1.02 -8.80
C TRP A 28 -4.80 2.13 -7.89
N LEU A 29 -5.71 2.99 -8.37
CA LEU A 29 -6.33 4.06 -7.59
C LEU A 29 -7.17 3.50 -6.43
N GLN A 30 -8.00 2.49 -6.69
CA GLN A 30 -8.77 1.81 -5.66
C GLN A 30 -7.88 1.16 -4.60
N SER A 31 -6.70 0.64 -4.99
CA SER A 31 -5.76 0.03 -4.04
C SER A 31 -5.31 1.01 -2.95
N SER A 32 -5.32 2.32 -3.24
CA SER A 32 -4.94 3.35 -2.28
C SER A 32 -6.03 3.70 -1.28
N LEU A 33 -7.27 3.23 -1.44
CA LEU A 33 -8.33 3.40 -0.45
C LEU A 33 -8.08 2.48 0.76
N PRO A 34 -8.51 2.87 1.98
CA PRO A 34 -8.55 1.98 3.13
C PRO A 34 -9.27 0.66 2.85
N VAL A 35 -8.91 -0.41 3.56
CA VAL A 35 -9.56 -1.72 3.43
C VAL A 35 -11.05 -1.66 3.77
N ASN A 36 -11.42 -0.94 4.85
CA ASN A 36 -12.82 -0.73 5.23
C ASN A 36 -13.60 0.17 4.24
N MET A 37 -12.93 0.75 3.25
CA MET A 37 -13.51 1.54 2.17
C MET A 37 -13.45 0.81 0.81
N GLY A 38 -13.09 -0.48 0.80
CA GLY A 38 -13.05 -1.31 -0.40
C GLY A 38 -11.75 -1.22 -1.20
N GLY A 39 -10.67 -0.71 -0.60
CA GLY A 39 -9.32 -0.72 -1.18
C GLY A 39 -8.37 -1.75 -0.56
N LEU A 40 -7.08 -1.61 -0.85
CA LEU A 40 -6.01 -2.46 -0.28
C LEU A 40 -5.21 -1.77 0.83
N GLY A 41 -5.41 -0.47 1.04
CA GLY A 41 -4.65 0.34 2.00
C GLY A 41 -3.25 0.73 1.53
N ILE A 42 -2.95 0.62 0.23
CA ILE A 42 -1.63 0.92 -0.33
C ILE A 42 -1.57 2.38 -0.76
N ARG A 43 -1.19 3.27 0.16
CA ARG A 43 -1.12 4.71 -0.08
C ARG A 43 -0.03 5.08 -1.08
N TYR A 44 -0.30 6.11 -1.88
CA TYR A 44 0.71 6.70 -2.76
C TYR A 44 1.57 7.67 -1.97
N SER A 45 2.87 7.51 -2.10
CA SER A 45 3.86 8.34 -1.43
C SER A 45 3.77 9.78 -1.90
N LEU A 46 3.40 10.00 -3.16
CA LEU A 46 3.12 11.32 -3.71
C LEU A 46 2.05 12.07 -2.91
N TYR A 47 0.96 11.38 -2.55
CA TYR A 47 -0.17 11.99 -1.81
C TYR A 47 0.00 11.96 -0.30
N MET A 48 0.85 11.06 0.23
CA MET A 48 1.11 10.92 1.67
C MET A 48 2.21 11.85 2.18
N ALA A 49 3.15 12.28 1.32
CA ALA A 49 4.30 13.08 1.73
C ALA A 49 3.89 14.40 2.42
N THR A 50 2.97 15.15 1.82
CA THR A 50 2.52 16.44 2.36
C THR A 50 1.71 16.29 3.66
N PRO A 51 0.68 15.42 3.75
CA PRO A 51 0.00 15.10 5.01
C PRO A 51 0.95 14.67 6.14
N CYS A 52 1.92 13.82 5.82
CA CYS A 52 2.89 13.32 6.80
C CYS A 52 3.81 14.43 7.31
N PHE A 53 4.28 15.30 6.40
CA PHE A 53 5.09 16.46 6.73
C PHE A 53 4.32 17.45 7.60
N LEU A 54 3.10 17.83 7.20
CA LEU A 54 2.25 18.77 7.93
C LEU A 54 1.92 18.24 9.34
N ALA A 55 1.50 16.97 9.45
CA ALA A 55 1.21 16.36 10.74
C ALA A 55 2.44 16.31 11.66
N SER A 56 3.61 15.93 11.12
CA SER A 56 4.86 15.89 11.88
C SER A 56 5.29 17.29 12.33
N PHE A 57 5.13 18.29 11.47
CA PHE A 57 5.45 19.67 11.79
C PHE A 57 4.55 20.24 12.89
N CYS A 58 3.24 19.98 12.78
CA CYS A 58 2.25 20.34 13.77
C CYS A 58 2.48 19.68 15.14
N LEU A 59 3.10 18.49 15.17
CA LEU A 59 3.49 17.83 16.41
C LEU A 59 4.64 18.54 17.13
N ILE A 60 5.61 19.04 16.36
CA ILE A 60 6.85 19.63 16.90
C ILE A 60 6.67 21.13 17.20
N SER A 61 5.80 21.80 16.46
CA SER A 61 5.62 23.25 16.53
C SER A 61 4.65 23.65 17.62
N SER A 62 5.05 24.58 18.49
CA SER A 62 4.11 25.27 19.37
C SER A 62 3.10 26.07 18.54
N PRO A 63 1.79 26.04 18.89
CA PRO A 63 0.71 26.67 18.11
C PRO A 63 0.84 28.20 17.97
N SER A 64 1.75 28.84 18.71
CA SER A 64 2.00 30.27 18.72
C SER A 64 3.01 30.77 17.67
N SER A 65 3.67 29.89 16.91
CA SER A 65 4.70 30.29 15.94
C SER A 65 4.72 29.42 14.68
N GLN A 66 3.57 29.21 14.04
CA GLN A 66 3.53 28.55 12.74
C GLN A 66 4.12 29.49 11.66
N PRO A 67 5.15 29.06 10.91
CA PRO A 67 5.68 29.83 9.80
C PRO A 67 4.60 30.05 8.74
N THR A 68 4.56 31.25 8.15
CA THR A 68 3.62 31.60 7.07
C THR A 68 3.70 30.66 5.87
N PHE A 69 4.87 30.08 5.58
CA PHE A 69 5.04 29.14 4.47
C PHE A 69 4.29 27.81 4.71
N ILE A 70 4.16 27.34 5.95
CA ILE A 70 3.46 26.09 6.28
C ILE A 70 1.96 26.26 6.09
N ILE A 71 1.44 27.43 6.46
CA ILE A 71 0.03 27.77 6.24
C ILE A 71 -0.26 27.81 4.74
N ALA A 72 0.64 28.40 3.95
CA ALA A 72 0.51 28.43 2.50
C ALA A 72 0.54 27.01 1.89
N GLU A 73 1.45 26.14 2.35
CA GLU A 73 1.54 24.77 1.82
C GLU A 73 0.36 23.89 2.25
N ALA A 74 -0.17 24.09 3.47
CA ALA A 74 -1.41 23.47 3.91
C ALA A 74 -2.64 23.94 3.11
N GLN A 75 -2.71 25.24 2.79
CA GLN A 75 -3.75 25.81 1.93
C GLN A 75 -3.64 25.29 0.50
N GLU A 76 -2.45 25.29 -0.08
CA GLU A 76 -2.19 24.77 -1.43
C GLU A 76 -2.55 23.29 -1.52
N PHE A 77 -2.21 22.49 -0.50
CA PHE A 77 -2.61 21.09 -0.42
C PHE A 77 -4.13 20.94 -0.35
N SER A 78 -4.82 21.76 0.44
CA SER A 78 -6.29 21.75 0.54
C SER A 78 -6.93 22.10 -0.82
N GLU A 79 -6.43 23.13 -1.48
CA GLU A 79 -6.92 23.59 -2.79
C GLU A 79 -6.67 22.56 -3.90
N THR A 80 -5.46 21.99 -3.95
CA THR A 80 -5.06 21.00 -4.97
C THR A 80 -5.78 19.67 -4.79
N SER A 81 -6.11 19.31 -3.56
CA SER A 81 -6.89 18.08 -3.26
C SER A 81 -8.40 18.26 -3.45
N GLY A 82 -8.87 19.43 -3.87
CA GLY A 82 -10.27 19.70 -4.19
C GLY A 82 -11.14 20.07 -2.98
N HIS A 83 -10.53 20.50 -1.85
CA HIS A 83 -11.25 20.71 -0.59
C HIS A 83 -11.26 22.17 -0.15
N ALA A 84 -12.48 22.72 -0.05
CA ALA A 84 -12.81 23.99 0.60
C ALA A 84 -13.18 23.81 2.09
N GLU A 85 -12.81 22.68 2.69
CA GLU A 85 -13.08 22.40 4.10
C GLU A 85 -11.85 22.75 4.95
N GLU A 86 -12.11 23.48 6.03
CA GLU A 86 -11.15 24.22 6.85
C GLU A 86 -9.86 23.43 7.16
N VAL A 87 -8.69 24.09 7.01
CA VAL A 87 -7.39 23.51 7.37
C VAL A 87 -7.47 22.95 8.81
N PRO A 88 -7.07 21.68 9.05
CA PRO A 88 -7.12 21.08 10.38
C PRO A 88 -6.47 21.99 11.43
N ALA A 89 -7.27 22.43 12.41
CA ALA A 89 -6.82 23.36 13.46
C ALA A 89 -6.70 22.66 14.82
N GLY A 90 -5.90 23.24 15.71
CA GLY A 90 -5.73 22.72 17.08
C GLY A 90 -4.96 21.40 17.13
N PRO A 91 -5.10 20.58 18.18
CA PRO A 91 -4.25 19.41 18.39
C PRO A 91 -4.50 18.29 17.37
N VAL A 92 -5.60 18.31 16.61
CA VAL A 92 -5.87 17.29 15.59
C VAL A 92 -5.01 17.46 14.34
N CYS A 93 -4.39 18.63 14.15
CA CYS A 93 -3.49 18.90 13.02
C CYS A 93 -2.19 18.08 13.12
N CYS A 94 -1.85 17.50 14.27
CA CYS A 94 -0.71 16.59 14.37
C CYS A 94 -1.04 15.14 13.95
N ILE A 95 -2.29 14.86 13.55
CA ILE A 95 -2.73 13.53 13.17
C ILE A 95 -2.77 13.43 11.65
N GLN A 96 -1.85 12.65 11.06
CA GLN A 96 -1.75 12.46 9.61
C GLN A 96 -3.06 12.03 8.96
N SER A 97 -3.80 11.11 9.58
CA SER A 97 -5.06 10.62 9.01
C SER A 97 -6.11 11.72 8.83
N VAL A 98 -6.09 12.77 9.66
CA VAL A 98 -7.03 13.90 9.54
C VAL A 98 -6.80 14.67 8.24
N TRP A 99 -5.54 14.83 7.83
CA TRP A 99 -5.17 15.45 6.56
C TRP A 99 -5.48 14.57 5.34
N GLU A 100 -5.55 13.25 5.52
CA GLU A 100 -5.79 12.30 4.44
C GLU A 100 -7.27 12.00 4.19
N VAL A 101 -8.13 12.10 5.21
CA VAL A 101 -9.56 11.78 5.10
C VAL A 101 -10.23 12.47 3.90
N PRO A 102 -10.03 13.77 3.65
CA PRO A 102 -10.65 14.44 2.51
C PRO A 102 -10.20 13.84 1.16
N VAL A 103 -8.90 13.58 1.00
CA VAL A 103 -8.33 12.96 -0.22
C VAL A 103 -8.92 11.57 -0.46
N ILE A 104 -9.04 10.78 0.61
CA ILE A 104 -9.60 9.42 0.57
C ILE A 104 -11.07 9.48 0.17
N GLN A 105 -11.86 10.36 0.77
CA GLN A 105 -13.28 10.52 0.48
C GLN A 105 -13.53 10.96 -0.96
N HIS A 106 -12.73 11.91 -1.47
CA HIS A 106 -12.82 12.35 -2.86
C HIS A 106 -12.47 11.22 -3.83
N THR A 107 -11.38 10.50 -3.58
CA THR A 107 -10.99 9.33 -4.38
C THR A 107 -12.11 8.29 -4.42
N LEU A 108 -12.77 8.05 -3.28
CA LEU A 108 -13.91 7.14 -3.19
C LEU A 108 -15.12 7.65 -3.99
N PHE A 109 -15.42 8.94 -3.89
CA PHE A 109 -16.52 9.59 -4.59
C PHE A 109 -16.33 9.54 -6.11
N ASP A 110 -15.14 9.94 -6.59
CA ASP A 110 -14.74 9.83 -7.98
C ASP A 110 -14.90 8.40 -8.48
N PHE A 111 -14.38 7.43 -7.74
CA PHE A 111 -14.50 6.02 -8.12
C PHE A 111 -15.97 5.55 -8.14
N THR A 112 -16.79 5.98 -7.19
CA THR A 112 -18.22 5.64 -7.13
C THR A 112 -19.01 6.25 -8.29
N ILE A 113 -18.63 7.44 -8.76
CA ILE A 113 -19.28 8.09 -9.91
C ILE A 113 -18.78 7.51 -11.23
N LEU A 114 -17.46 7.32 -11.36
CA LEU A 114 -16.79 6.87 -12.58
C LEU A 114 -16.96 5.37 -12.84
N THR A 115 -17.38 4.59 -11.84
CA THR A 115 -17.70 3.17 -12.03
C THR A 115 -18.90 3.02 -12.97
N ASN A 116 -18.59 2.61 -14.21
CA ASN A 116 -19.56 2.52 -15.31
C ASN A 116 -20.47 1.29 -15.24
N THR A 117 -20.07 0.22 -14.54
CA THR A 117 -20.86 -1.02 -14.45
C THR A 117 -21.54 -1.17 -13.09
N SER A 118 -22.75 -1.74 -13.08
CA SER A 118 -23.45 -2.11 -11.86
C SER A 118 -22.70 -3.18 -11.05
N GLU A 119 -21.93 -4.03 -11.73
CA GLU A 119 -21.12 -5.09 -11.12
C GLU A 119 -19.95 -4.51 -10.32
N ASP A 120 -19.23 -3.53 -10.86
CA ASP A 120 -18.13 -2.86 -10.16
C ASP A 120 -18.62 -2.15 -8.90
N LYS A 121 -19.77 -1.47 -9.00
CA LYS A 121 -20.43 -0.84 -7.85
C LYS A 121 -20.83 -1.87 -6.80
N ALA A 122 -21.43 -2.98 -7.20
CA ALA A 122 -21.78 -4.06 -6.29
C ALA A 122 -20.54 -4.64 -5.60
N ARG A 123 -19.45 -4.87 -6.33
CA ARG A 123 -18.17 -5.34 -5.77
C ARG A 123 -17.57 -4.36 -4.77
N LEU A 124 -17.56 -3.06 -5.09
CA LEU A 124 -17.06 -2.01 -4.20
C LEU A 124 -17.88 -1.94 -2.90
N LEU A 125 -19.21 -1.90 -3.01
CA LEU A 125 -20.10 -1.86 -1.84
C LEU A 125 -19.99 -3.14 -1.01
N ALA A 126 -19.85 -4.30 -1.66
CA ALA A 126 -19.59 -5.56 -0.96
C ALA A 126 -18.25 -5.51 -0.22
N ALA A 127 -17.20 -4.95 -0.83
CA ALA A 127 -15.88 -4.81 -0.21
C ALA A 127 -15.87 -3.87 1.01
N GLN A 128 -16.79 -2.92 1.07
CA GLN A 128 -16.99 -2.02 2.23
C GLN A 128 -17.74 -2.67 3.39
N CYS A 129 -18.41 -3.80 3.15
CA CYS A 129 -19.17 -4.47 4.20
C CYS A 129 -18.22 -5.05 5.26
N MET A 130 -18.54 -4.88 6.54
CA MET A 130 -17.73 -5.38 7.67
C MET A 130 -17.47 -6.89 7.62
N ILE A 131 -18.41 -7.66 7.06
CA ILE A 131 -18.34 -9.12 6.92
C ILE A 131 -17.64 -9.56 5.63
N PHE A 132 -17.15 -8.63 4.83
CA PHE A 132 -16.39 -8.93 3.62
C PHE A 132 -15.10 -9.65 4.01
N GLY A 133 -14.94 -10.87 3.52
CA GLY A 133 -13.83 -11.74 3.91
C GLY A 133 -14.13 -12.67 5.08
N SER A 134 -15.31 -12.64 5.72
CA SER A 134 -15.68 -13.68 6.71
C SER A 134 -15.60 -15.09 6.10
N TRP A 135 -15.88 -15.21 4.80
CA TRP A 135 -15.78 -16.46 4.04
C TRP A 135 -14.36 -17.05 4.01
N ILE A 136 -13.30 -16.25 4.15
CA ILE A 136 -11.92 -16.77 4.20
C ILE A 136 -11.66 -17.59 5.48
N ASN A 137 -12.42 -17.29 6.54
CA ASN A 137 -12.32 -17.96 7.83
C ASN A 137 -13.35 -19.10 7.98
N THR A 138 -14.23 -19.30 6.99
CA THR A 138 -15.20 -20.39 7.03
C THR A 138 -14.57 -21.68 6.52
N LEU A 139 -14.93 -22.81 7.15
CA LEU A 139 -14.55 -24.13 6.62
C LEU A 139 -15.20 -24.33 5.24
N PRO A 140 -14.45 -24.77 4.21
CA PRO A 140 -15.02 -25.01 2.90
C PRO A 140 -16.06 -26.14 3.00
N SER A 141 -17.28 -25.88 2.51
CA SER A 141 -18.37 -26.85 2.49
C SER A 141 -18.85 -27.07 1.06
N PRO A 142 -18.59 -28.25 0.47
CA PRO A 142 -19.09 -28.60 -0.86
C PRO A 142 -20.62 -28.51 -0.96
N GLN A 143 -21.34 -28.83 0.11
CA GLN A 143 -22.81 -28.81 0.15
C GLN A 143 -23.40 -27.40 0.12
N LEU A 144 -22.66 -26.40 0.59
CA LEU A 144 -23.07 -24.98 0.58
C LEU A 144 -22.54 -24.23 -0.65
N GLY A 145 -21.81 -24.92 -1.56
CA GLY A 145 -21.19 -24.28 -2.72
C GLY A 145 -20.05 -23.32 -2.37
N THR A 146 -19.53 -23.34 -1.13
CA THR A 146 -18.40 -22.49 -0.70
C THR A 146 -17.04 -23.12 -1.02
N HIS A 147 -17.04 -24.29 -1.65
CA HIS A 147 -15.85 -24.97 -2.12
C HIS A 147 -15.34 -24.29 -3.41
N MET A 148 -14.25 -23.53 -3.31
CA MET A 148 -13.60 -22.93 -4.47
C MET A 148 -13.13 -24.02 -5.45
N SER A 149 -13.26 -23.76 -6.76
CA SER A 149 -12.78 -24.68 -7.79
C SER A 149 -11.25 -24.73 -7.79
N GLU A 150 -10.68 -25.87 -8.20
CA GLU A 150 -9.22 -26.04 -8.32
C GLU A 150 -8.60 -24.97 -9.25
N GLU A 151 -9.33 -24.55 -10.27
CA GLU A 151 -8.98 -23.47 -11.21
C GLU A 151 -8.89 -22.08 -10.56
N THR A 152 -9.60 -21.84 -9.45
CA THR A 152 -9.47 -20.56 -8.72
C THR A 152 -8.13 -20.51 -7.96
N PHE A 153 -7.56 -21.67 -7.62
CA PHE A 153 -6.27 -21.77 -6.92
C PHE A 153 -5.07 -21.75 -7.88
N THR A 154 -5.25 -22.11 -9.16
CA THR A 154 -4.16 -22.23 -10.14
C THR A 154 -3.45 -20.91 -10.44
N LEU A 155 -4.11 -19.75 -10.28
CA LEU A 155 -3.47 -18.43 -10.43
C LEU A 155 -2.40 -18.13 -9.36
N SER A 156 -2.45 -18.82 -8.21
CA SER A 156 -1.46 -18.69 -7.11
C SER A 156 -0.37 -19.78 -7.13
N HIS A 157 -0.41 -20.66 -8.14
CA HIS A 157 0.27 -21.94 -8.10
C HIS A 157 1.71 -21.82 -8.65
N LEU A 158 2.66 -21.59 -7.75
CA LEU A 158 3.99 -22.18 -7.93
C LEU A 158 3.82 -23.68 -7.85
N SER A 159 4.10 -24.43 -8.92
CA SER A 159 3.74 -25.84 -9.18
C SER A 159 4.01 -26.90 -8.08
N GLY A 160 4.61 -26.53 -6.94
CA GLY A 160 4.76 -27.40 -5.76
C GLY A 160 4.02 -26.96 -4.49
N THR A 161 3.35 -25.80 -4.44
CA THR A 161 2.62 -25.33 -3.24
C THR A 161 1.43 -26.21 -2.88
N SER A 162 0.79 -26.86 -3.85
CA SER A 162 -0.27 -27.87 -3.60
C SER A 162 0.25 -29.15 -2.95
N LYS A 163 1.52 -29.51 -3.18
CA LYS A 163 2.11 -30.77 -2.71
C LYS A 163 2.76 -30.66 -1.33
N THR A 164 3.24 -29.48 -0.97
CA THR A 164 3.95 -29.25 0.30
C THR A 164 3.72 -27.82 0.77
N ALA A 165 3.15 -27.69 1.98
CA ALA A 165 3.08 -26.40 2.66
C ALA A 165 4.49 -25.82 2.78
N GLY A 166 4.67 -24.54 2.39
CA GLY A 166 5.97 -23.86 2.41
C GLY A 166 6.84 -24.05 1.16
N TYR A 167 6.38 -24.75 0.11
CA TYR A 167 7.15 -24.92 -1.13
C TYR A 167 7.55 -23.59 -1.78
N ALA A 168 6.63 -22.62 -1.88
CA ALA A 168 6.93 -21.30 -2.41
C ALA A 168 8.04 -20.59 -1.61
N ALA A 169 7.99 -20.69 -0.27
CA ALA A 169 9.01 -20.12 0.60
C ALA A 169 10.36 -20.82 0.42
N ALA A 170 10.38 -22.16 0.28
CA ALA A 170 11.58 -22.93 0.01
C ALA A 170 12.22 -22.58 -1.34
N THR A 171 11.42 -22.43 -2.40
CA THR A 171 11.90 -22.00 -3.72
C THR A 171 12.47 -20.59 -3.67
N ARG A 172 11.78 -19.66 -3.00
CA ARG A 172 12.25 -18.28 -2.80
C ARG A 172 13.56 -18.23 -2.01
N GLU A 173 13.73 -19.10 -1.01
CA GLU A 173 14.96 -19.20 -0.22
C GLU A 173 16.13 -19.74 -1.08
N VAL A 174 15.88 -20.68 -1.99
CA VAL A 174 16.89 -21.17 -2.94
C VAL A 174 17.31 -20.08 -3.93
N GLU A 175 16.34 -19.34 -4.48
CA GLU A 175 16.61 -18.19 -5.35
C GLU A 175 17.42 -17.12 -4.62
N LYS A 176 17.01 -16.76 -3.40
CA LYS A 176 17.71 -15.83 -2.52
C LYS A 176 19.16 -16.27 -2.33
N LYS A 177 19.42 -17.54 -1.98
CA LYS A 177 20.78 -18.08 -1.83
C LYS A 177 21.61 -18.01 -3.10
N LYS A 178 21.03 -18.25 -4.28
CA LYS A 178 21.73 -18.06 -5.57
C LYS A 178 22.10 -16.61 -5.80
N THR A 179 21.20 -15.67 -5.52
CA THR A 179 21.48 -14.23 -5.64
C THR A 179 22.60 -13.81 -4.69
N TYR A 180 22.58 -14.25 -3.42
CA TYR A 180 23.68 -13.97 -2.48
C TYR A 180 25.00 -14.61 -2.90
N ALA A 181 24.99 -15.82 -3.47
CA ALA A 181 26.18 -16.46 -4.00
C ALA A 181 26.79 -15.69 -5.19
N GLN A 182 25.94 -15.14 -6.07
CA GLN A 182 26.39 -14.26 -7.14
C GLN A 182 26.99 -12.96 -6.58
N LEU A 183 26.34 -12.36 -5.57
CA LEU A 183 26.85 -11.15 -4.92
C LEU A 183 28.19 -11.41 -4.21
N LEU A 184 28.39 -12.57 -3.57
CA LEU A 184 29.67 -12.97 -2.97
C LEU A 184 30.84 -13.04 -3.97
N ASN A 185 30.56 -13.31 -5.25
CA ASN A 185 31.59 -13.33 -6.28
C ASN A 185 31.98 -11.93 -6.78
N HIS A 186 31.13 -10.93 -6.58
CA HIS A 186 31.32 -9.57 -7.10
C HIS A 186 31.55 -8.52 -5.99
N PHE A 187 31.23 -8.85 -4.74
CA PHE A 187 31.28 -7.93 -3.62
C PHE A 187 31.97 -8.58 -2.42
N GLU A 188 32.86 -7.85 -1.78
CA GLU A 188 33.52 -8.28 -0.54
C GLU A 188 32.62 -7.95 0.67
N PHE A 189 32.30 -8.96 1.47
CA PHE A 189 31.44 -8.82 2.65
C PHE A 189 32.30 -8.57 3.89
N ILE A 190 32.42 -7.31 4.30
CA ILE A 190 33.12 -6.94 5.54
C ILE A 190 32.15 -7.07 6.73
N GLN A 191 32.52 -7.88 7.71
CA GLN A 191 31.79 -8.00 8.97
C GLN A 191 32.08 -6.78 9.85
N VAL A 192 31.06 -5.97 10.13
CA VAL A 192 31.16 -4.86 11.09
C VAL A 192 30.33 -5.24 12.33
N ASP A 193 31.01 -5.32 13.48
CA ASP A 193 30.39 -5.71 14.73
C ASP A 193 29.69 -4.52 15.40
N THR A 194 28.40 -4.36 15.12
CA THR A 194 27.54 -3.43 15.85
C THR A 194 26.74 -4.20 16.90
N ARG A 195 27.40 -4.55 18.01
CA ARG A 195 26.89 -4.83 19.37
C ARG A 195 25.62 -5.69 19.59
N ASN A 196 25.00 -6.30 18.56
CA ASN A 196 24.12 -7.50 18.62
C ASN A 196 23.24 -7.74 17.38
N ARG A 197 23.45 -7.10 16.22
CA ARG A 197 22.79 -7.52 14.96
C ARG A 197 23.75 -7.43 13.79
N LYS A 198 23.83 -8.50 13.00
CA LYS A 198 24.64 -8.55 11.77
C LYS A 198 23.98 -7.68 10.71
N THR A 199 24.64 -6.61 10.29
CA THR A 199 24.21 -5.72 9.20
C THR A 199 25.33 -5.67 8.17
N TYR A 200 25.00 -5.84 6.90
CA TYR A 200 25.96 -5.86 5.79
C TYR A 200 25.69 -4.66 4.88
N TYR A 201 26.75 -3.95 4.46
CA TYR A 201 26.69 -2.88 3.48
C TYR A 201 27.44 -3.28 2.20
N PHE A 202 27.01 -2.75 1.06
CA PHE A 202 27.60 -2.99 -0.26
C PHE A 202 28.51 -1.82 -0.66
N TYR A 203 29.74 -2.09 -1.08
CA TYR A 203 30.60 -1.13 -1.79
C TYR A 203 30.96 -1.70 -3.16
N ASN A 204 30.79 -0.90 -4.21
CA ASN A 204 31.34 -1.15 -5.55
C ASN A 204 32.69 -0.43 -5.64
N TRP A 205 33.73 -1.12 -6.11
CA TRP A 205 34.93 -0.48 -6.67
C TRP A 205 34.85 -0.54 -8.19
#